data_AF-A0A9W9AJD7-F1
#
_entry.id   AF-A0A9W9AJD7-F1
#
_cell.length_a   1.000
_cell.length_b   1.000
_cell.length_c   1.000
_cell.angle_alpha   90.00
_cell.angle_beta   90.00
_cell.angle_gamma   90.00
#
_symmetry.space_group_name_H-M   'P 1'
#
loop_
_entity.id
_entity.type
_entity.pdbx_description
1 polymer ?
#
loop_
_entity_poly.entity_id
_entity_poly.type
_entity_poly.pdbx_seq_one_letter_code
_entity_poly.pdbx_strand_id
1 'polypeptide(L)'
;VEVDLDASELDAARGAHTGKPGRQENLGSQAEKEKAYTLEELLAQGFEHIEWDGRTPIPIVDRSGRIIAVLAGQPGPDYACDLLEAFRLFSEAGKEAGLGATATGGPHKRGRFPAFNRGVTMGMGSPTPVAINPGFIGTILNRLVGAHAVRRMAAYQNAAFSLWAPRVYEEYKNARDALRDKLPHLPKNFPGLSQFGAAAFNLG
;
A
#
# COMPACT_ATOMS: atom_id res chain seq x y z
N VAL A 1 -16.10 -6.10 17.77
CA VAL A 1 -17.10 -6.75 16.90
C VAL A 1 -16.32 -7.69 16.01
N GLU A 2 -16.33 -8.97 16.33
CA GLU A 2 -15.81 -10.00 15.44
C GLU A 2 -16.94 -10.26 14.45
N VAL A 3 -16.73 -9.87 13.20
CA VAL A 3 -17.72 -10.10 12.15
C VAL A 3 -17.37 -11.46 11.57
N ASP A 4 -18.20 -12.46 11.82
CA ASP A 4 -18.10 -13.78 11.21
C ASP A 4 -18.55 -13.66 9.75
N LEU A 5 -17.66 -13.14 8.92
CA LEU A 5 -17.90 -12.85 7.52
C LEU A 5 -16.77 -13.48 6.71
N ASP A 6 -17.11 -14.52 5.94
CA ASP A 6 -16.18 -15.10 4.99
C ASP A 6 -16.04 -14.13 3.80
N ALA A 7 -14.87 -13.50 3.71
CA ALA A 7 -14.58 -12.57 2.63
C ALA A 7 -14.75 -13.18 1.23
N SER A 8 -14.69 -14.51 1.09
CA SER A 8 -14.88 -15.20 -0.20
C SER A 8 -16.32 -15.23 -0.68
N GLU A 9 -17.29 -15.00 0.21
CA GLU A 9 -18.72 -14.90 -0.11
C GLU A 9 -19.10 -13.52 -0.65
N LEU A 10 -18.23 -12.52 -0.51
CA LEU A 10 -18.46 -11.19 -1.05
C LEU A 10 -18.41 -11.20 -2.58
N ASP A 11 -19.37 -10.53 -3.22
CA ASP A 11 -19.39 -10.42 -4.69
C ASP A 11 -18.11 -9.81 -5.28
N ALA A 12 -17.49 -8.87 -4.56
CA ALA A 12 -16.19 -8.31 -4.91
C ALA A 12 -15.03 -9.31 -4.86
N ALA A 13 -15.15 -10.36 -4.04
CA ALA A 13 -14.14 -11.41 -3.91
C ALA A 13 -14.34 -12.58 -4.88
N ARG A 14 -15.46 -12.64 -5.62
CA ARG A 14 -15.73 -13.74 -6.55
C ARG A 14 -14.62 -13.86 -7.60
N GLY A 15 -13.85 -14.94 -7.59
CA GLY A 15 -12.71 -15.11 -8.51
C GLY A 15 -11.44 -14.34 -8.12
N ALA A 16 -11.40 -13.75 -6.92
CA ALA A 16 -10.20 -13.21 -6.30
C ALA A 16 -9.62 -14.23 -5.29
N HIS A 17 -8.43 -13.92 -4.76
CA HIS A 17 -7.85 -14.66 -3.64
C HIS A 17 -8.17 -13.94 -2.33
N THR A 18 -8.67 -14.69 -1.34
CA THR A 18 -8.89 -14.19 0.02
C THR A 18 -7.85 -14.84 0.94
N GLY A 19 -6.95 -14.03 1.50
CA GLY A 19 -5.93 -14.52 2.43
C GLY A 19 -6.57 -15.00 3.74
N LYS A 20 -6.34 -16.26 4.11
CA LYS A 20 -6.66 -16.75 5.46
C LYS A 20 -5.54 -16.30 6.41
N PRO A 21 -5.85 -15.69 7.56
CA PRO A 21 -4.82 -15.38 8.56
C PRO A 21 -4.13 -16.69 8.99
N GLY A 22 -2.83 -16.80 8.74
CA GLY A 22 -2.04 -17.93 9.22
C GLY A 22 -2.03 -17.97 10.75
N ARG A 23 -2.06 -19.16 11.35
CA ARG A 23 -1.89 -19.31 12.81
C ARG A 23 -0.44 -19.09 13.20
N GLN A 24 -0.21 -18.52 14.38
CA GLN A 24 1.13 -18.17 14.86
C GLN A 24 2.09 -19.38 14.92
N GLU A 25 1.55 -20.57 15.21
CA GLU A 25 2.23 -21.86 15.19
C GLU A 25 2.82 -22.24 13.81
N ASN A 26 2.25 -21.72 12.72
CA ASN A 26 2.68 -22.01 11.34
C ASN A 26 3.68 -20.99 10.79
N LEU A 27 4.05 -19.97 11.56
CA LEU A 27 4.88 -18.87 11.07
C LEU A 27 6.39 -19.19 11.06
N GLY A 28 6.84 -20.30 11.66
CA GLY A 28 8.26 -20.64 11.82
C GLY A 28 8.95 -19.85 12.96
N SER A 29 10.22 -20.15 13.19
CA SER A 29 11.12 -19.45 14.13
C SER A 29 11.44 -18.03 13.66
N GLN A 30 12.00 -17.21 14.56
CA GLN A 30 12.42 -15.84 14.20
C GLN A 30 13.54 -15.84 13.15
N ALA A 31 14.51 -16.75 13.28
CA ALA A 31 15.60 -16.87 12.33
C ALA A 31 15.12 -17.26 10.92
N GLU A 32 14.12 -18.15 10.81
CA GLU A 32 13.52 -18.51 9.52
C GLU A 32 12.79 -17.34 8.86
N LYS A 33 12.12 -16.49 9.65
CA LYS A 33 11.43 -15.29 9.15
C LYS A 33 12.37 -14.18 8.68
N GLU A 34 13.56 -14.12 9.27
CA GLU A 34 14.56 -13.08 9.01
C GLU A 34 15.63 -13.55 8.01
N LYS A 35 15.55 -14.80 7.54
CA LYS A 35 16.46 -15.33 6.54
C LYS A 35 16.34 -14.55 5.23
N ALA A 36 17.43 -13.93 4.81
CA ALA A 36 17.57 -13.40 3.46
C ALA A 36 17.91 -14.54 2.50
N TYR A 37 17.35 -14.49 1.30
CA TYR A 37 17.64 -15.44 0.22
C TYR A 37 18.28 -14.70 -0.95
N THR A 38 19.26 -15.32 -1.58
CA THR A 38 19.75 -14.86 -2.90
C THR A 38 18.77 -15.26 -4.00
N LEU A 39 18.92 -14.66 -5.19
CA LEU A 39 18.13 -15.05 -6.35
C LEU A 39 18.38 -16.54 -6.70
N GLU A 40 19.63 -16.97 -6.68
CA GLU A 40 20.04 -18.35 -6.97
C GLU A 40 19.39 -19.35 -6.00
N GLU A 41 19.34 -19.00 -4.70
CA GLU A 41 18.68 -19.84 -3.69
C GLU A 41 17.16 -19.94 -3.92
N LEU A 42 16.50 -18.87 -4.37
CA LEU A 42 15.07 -18.89 -4.70
C LEU A 42 14.81 -19.70 -5.96
N LEU A 43 15.62 -19.53 -7.00
CA LEU A 43 15.53 -20.32 -8.23
C LEU A 43 15.73 -21.82 -7.94
N ALA A 44 16.70 -22.17 -7.09
CA ALA A 44 16.94 -23.55 -6.64
C ALA A 44 15.76 -24.14 -5.84
N GLN A 45 14.95 -23.29 -5.20
CA GLN A 45 13.71 -23.68 -4.52
C GLN A 45 12.49 -23.78 -5.45
N GLY A 46 12.67 -23.53 -6.75
CA GLY A 46 11.60 -23.60 -7.75
C GLY A 46 10.78 -22.31 -7.89
N PHE A 47 11.25 -21.19 -7.36
CA PHE A 47 10.67 -19.89 -7.70
C PHE A 47 11.01 -19.50 -9.13
N GLU A 48 10.14 -18.69 -9.74
CA GLU A 48 10.35 -18.10 -11.05
C GLU A 48 10.81 -16.64 -10.92
N HIS A 49 11.80 -16.26 -11.72
CA HIS A 49 12.21 -14.86 -11.84
C HIS A 49 11.50 -14.19 -13.01
N ILE A 50 10.68 -13.17 -12.71
CA ILE A 50 10.02 -12.35 -13.71
C ILE A 50 10.89 -11.14 -14.00
N GLU A 51 11.60 -11.15 -15.13
CA GLU A 51 12.31 -9.97 -15.61
C GLU A 51 11.29 -8.91 -16.05
N TRP A 52 11.37 -7.72 -15.45
CA TRP A 52 10.43 -6.65 -15.70
C TRP A 52 11.14 -5.32 -15.99
N ASP A 53 10.74 -4.68 -17.08
CA ASP A 53 11.29 -3.40 -17.55
C ASP A 53 10.75 -2.18 -16.76
N GLY A 54 9.80 -2.40 -15.83
CA GLY A 54 9.12 -1.35 -15.09
C GLY A 54 8.03 -0.62 -15.89
N ARG A 55 7.77 -1.01 -17.14
CA ARG A 55 6.91 -0.29 -18.09
C ARG A 55 5.77 -1.13 -18.62
N THR A 56 6.07 -2.35 -19.06
CA THR A 56 5.11 -3.27 -19.66
C THR A 56 4.29 -3.93 -18.55
N PRO A 57 2.95 -3.81 -18.53
CA PRO A 57 2.16 -4.43 -17.49
C PRO A 57 2.25 -5.96 -17.53
N ILE A 58 2.49 -6.61 -16.39
CA ILE A 58 2.54 -8.08 -16.26
C ILE A 58 1.55 -8.54 -15.17
N PRO A 59 0.44 -9.19 -15.53
CA PRO A 59 -0.42 -9.85 -14.56
C PRO A 59 0.21 -11.16 -14.09
N ILE A 60 0.27 -11.36 -12.77
CA ILE A 60 0.66 -12.61 -12.14
C ILE A 60 -0.62 -13.37 -11.81
N VAL A 61 -0.74 -14.58 -12.36
CA VAL A 61 -1.92 -15.43 -12.21
C VAL A 61 -1.63 -16.66 -11.38
N ASP A 62 -2.67 -17.19 -10.71
CA ASP A 62 -2.59 -18.49 -10.07
C ASP A 62 -2.84 -19.64 -11.06
N ARG A 63 -2.82 -20.87 -10.55
CA ARG A 63 -3.08 -22.11 -11.32
C ARG A 63 -4.43 -22.17 -12.02
N SER A 64 -5.38 -21.31 -11.62
CA SER A 64 -6.73 -21.24 -12.19
C SER A 64 -6.89 -20.03 -13.12
N GLY A 65 -5.80 -19.33 -13.43
CA GLY A 65 -5.81 -18.13 -14.28
C GLY A 65 -6.34 -16.87 -13.58
N ARG A 66 -6.49 -16.87 -12.26
CA ARG A 66 -6.96 -15.70 -11.50
C ARG A 66 -5.79 -14.75 -11.25
N ILE A 67 -5.97 -13.47 -11.54
CA ILE A 67 -4.97 -12.44 -11.25
C ILE A 67 -4.83 -12.28 -9.73
N ILE A 68 -3.63 -12.50 -9.20
CA ILE A 68 -3.30 -12.36 -7.77
C ILE A 68 -2.40 -11.16 -7.48
N ALA A 69 -1.65 -10.70 -8.48
CA ALA A 69 -0.85 -9.50 -8.42
C ALA A 69 -0.65 -8.93 -9.83
N VAL A 70 -0.32 -7.66 -9.94
CA VAL A 70 0.00 -7.02 -11.23
C VAL A 70 1.20 -6.10 -11.06
N LEU A 71 2.20 -6.31 -11.89
CA LEU A 71 3.24 -5.32 -12.15
C LEU A 71 2.65 -4.30 -13.11
N ALA A 72 2.12 -3.19 -12.60
CA ALA A 72 1.17 -2.35 -13.35
C ALA A 72 1.77 -1.60 -14.55
N GLY A 73 3.08 -1.41 -14.59
CA GLY A 73 3.76 -0.63 -15.64
C GLY A 73 3.89 0.84 -15.27
N GLN A 74 3.87 1.71 -16.29
CA GLN A 74 3.84 3.17 -16.12
C GLN A 74 2.79 3.84 -17.06
N PRO A 75 2.23 5.00 -16.68
CA PRO A 75 1.22 5.72 -17.47
C PRO A 75 1.80 6.54 -18.64
N GLY A 76 3.12 6.63 -18.79
CA GLY A 76 3.77 7.46 -19.80
C GLY A 76 5.29 7.44 -19.67
N PRO A 77 6.02 7.95 -20.68
CA PRO A 77 7.49 7.92 -20.71
C PRO A 77 8.16 8.82 -19.66
N ASP A 78 7.45 9.84 -19.19
CA ASP A 78 7.88 10.83 -18.20
C ASP A 78 7.69 10.37 -16.74
N TYR A 79 6.92 9.30 -16.52
CA TYR A 79 6.60 8.85 -15.16
C TYR A 79 7.81 8.47 -14.32
N ALA A 80 8.89 7.98 -14.95
CA ALA A 80 10.15 7.72 -14.26
C ALA A 80 10.75 9.00 -13.62
N CYS A 81 10.56 10.17 -14.25
CA CYS A 81 10.97 11.46 -13.68
C CYS A 81 10.12 11.81 -12.44
N ASP A 82 8.81 11.59 -12.49
CA ASP A 82 7.93 11.76 -11.33
C ASP A 82 8.35 10.82 -10.18
N LEU A 83 8.68 9.56 -10.47
CA LEU A 83 9.14 8.62 -9.44
C LEU A 83 10.46 9.04 -8.80
N LEU A 84 11.42 9.53 -9.60
CA LEU A 84 12.69 10.06 -9.09
C LEU A 84 12.48 11.32 -8.23
N GLU A 85 11.56 12.19 -8.63
CA GLU A 85 11.22 13.38 -7.84
C GLU A 85 10.51 13.01 -6.53
N ALA A 86 9.56 12.07 -6.56
CA ALA A 86 8.96 11.53 -5.34
C ALA A 86 10.02 10.92 -4.43
N PHE A 87 10.96 10.14 -4.97
CA PHE A 87 12.07 9.58 -4.19
C PHE A 87 12.87 10.68 -3.48
N ARG A 88 13.28 11.75 -4.19
CA ARG A 88 13.99 12.88 -3.58
C ARG A 88 13.19 13.55 -2.47
N LEU A 89 11.92 13.83 -2.71
CA LEU A 89 11.03 14.44 -1.72
C LEU A 89 10.91 13.60 -0.45
N PHE A 90 10.82 12.27 -0.58
CA PHE A 90 10.74 11.36 0.55
C PHE A 90 12.08 11.29 1.31
N SER A 91 13.21 11.21 0.60
CA SER A 91 14.53 11.20 1.21
C SER A 91 14.85 12.52 1.95
N GLU A 92 14.49 13.66 1.37
CA GLU A 92 14.64 14.98 2.00
C GLU A 92 13.73 15.12 3.23
N ALA A 93 12.48 14.71 3.12
CA ALA A 93 11.54 14.67 4.25
C ALA A 93 12.06 13.80 5.40
N GLY A 94 12.63 12.63 5.09
CA GLY A 94 13.27 11.75 6.07
C GLY A 94 14.44 12.43 6.78
N LYS A 95 15.32 13.11 6.02
CA LYS A 95 16.46 13.86 6.57
C LYS A 95 16.01 15.03 7.45
N GLU A 96 15.06 15.85 6.97
CA GLU A 96 14.49 17.00 7.68
C GLU A 96 13.91 16.59 9.04
N ALA A 97 13.22 15.45 9.09
CA ALA A 97 12.61 14.92 10.30
C ALA A 97 13.57 14.07 11.18
N GLY A 98 14.85 13.95 10.80
CA GLY A 98 15.84 13.18 11.56
C GLY A 98 15.62 11.67 11.56
N LEU A 99 14.99 11.12 10.51
CA LEU A 99 14.45 9.76 10.42
C LEU A 99 15.42 8.71 9.83
N GLY A 100 16.73 8.94 9.92
CA GLY A 100 17.74 8.03 9.36
C GLY A 100 17.83 6.68 10.07
N ALA A 101 18.75 5.81 9.61
CA ALA A 101 18.95 4.46 10.14
C ALA A 101 19.26 4.39 11.66
N THR A 102 19.66 5.51 12.27
CA THR A 102 19.96 5.65 13.70
C THR A 102 18.80 6.25 14.50
N ALA A 103 17.69 6.62 13.87
CA ALA A 103 16.54 7.22 14.52
C ALA A 103 15.81 6.23 15.45
N THR A 104 15.17 6.74 16.50
CA THR A 104 14.30 5.95 17.38
C THR A 104 13.13 5.38 16.56
N GLY A 105 12.97 4.06 16.53
CA GLY A 105 12.04 3.37 15.63
C GLY A 105 12.63 2.97 14.27
N GLY A 106 13.94 3.18 14.08
CA GLY A 106 14.69 2.85 12.86
C GLY A 106 14.68 1.37 12.47
N PRO A 107 14.91 0.38 13.36
CA PRO A 107 14.82 -1.02 12.98
C PRO A 107 13.36 -1.51 13.01
N HIS A 108 12.81 -1.74 11.82
CA HIS A 108 11.44 -2.22 11.62
C HIS A 108 11.43 -3.36 10.59
N LYS A 109 10.50 -4.33 10.74
CA LYS A 109 10.30 -5.44 9.78
C LYS A 109 10.20 -5.05 8.30
N ARG A 110 9.80 -3.83 7.93
CA ARG A 110 9.72 -3.40 6.51
C ARG A 110 10.91 -2.56 6.07
N GLY A 111 11.92 -2.36 6.91
CA GLY A 111 13.14 -1.64 6.58
C GLY A 111 13.72 -0.83 7.73
N ARG A 112 14.93 -0.30 7.54
CA ARG A 112 15.61 0.57 8.51
C ARG A 112 15.13 2.03 8.41
N PHE A 113 13.82 2.22 8.40
CA PHE A 113 13.19 3.52 8.27
C PHE A 113 11.83 3.55 8.96
N PRO A 114 11.40 4.71 9.49
CA PRO A 114 10.07 4.85 10.05
C PRO A 114 9.02 4.98 8.94
N ALA A 115 7.84 4.42 9.20
CA ALA A 115 6.67 4.51 8.34
C ALA A 115 5.56 5.28 9.06
N PHE A 116 4.99 6.27 8.39
CA PHE A 116 3.92 7.10 8.93
C PHE A 116 2.64 6.95 8.12
N ASN A 117 1.51 6.88 8.80
CA ASN A 117 0.22 6.78 8.14
C ASN A 117 -0.52 8.11 8.17
N ARG A 118 -1.29 8.39 7.12
CA ARG A 118 -2.23 9.50 7.04
C ARG A 118 -3.55 9.03 6.44
N GLY A 119 -4.65 9.62 6.88
CA GLY A 119 -5.99 9.40 6.33
C GLY A 119 -6.98 9.00 7.41
N VAL A 120 -7.86 8.08 7.08
CA VAL A 120 -8.88 7.55 7.99
C VAL A 120 -8.56 6.10 8.31
N THR A 121 -8.69 5.73 9.58
CA THR A 121 -8.60 4.34 10.03
C THR A 121 -9.87 3.94 10.79
N MET A 122 -10.14 2.64 10.76
CA MET A 122 -11.16 1.99 11.57
C MET A 122 -10.52 0.71 12.09
N GLY A 123 -10.01 0.72 13.32
CA GLY A 123 -9.28 -0.41 13.90
C GLY A 123 -8.96 -0.26 15.39
N MET A 124 -8.71 -1.39 16.06
CA MET A 124 -8.27 -1.50 17.47
C MET A 124 -9.23 -0.88 18.52
N GLY A 125 -10.53 -1.14 18.42
CA GLY A 125 -11.51 -0.81 19.48
C GLY A 125 -12.32 0.47 19.30
N SER A 126 -12.03 1.28 18.28
CA SER A 126 -12.91 2.41 17.93
C SER A 126 -14.19 1.93 17.23
N PRO A 127 -15.39 2.28 17.72
CA PRO A 127 -16.65 1.93 17.07
C PRO A 127 -16.92 2.78 15.81
N THR A 128 -16.17 3.86 15.61
CA THR A 128 -16.33 4.79 14.50
C THR A 128 -15.01 5.03 13.78
N PRO A 129 -15.02 5.33 12.47
CA PRO A 129 -13.83 5.75 11.74
C PRO A 129 -13.26 7.03 12.34
N VAL A 130 -11.93 7.12 12.43
CA VAL A 130 -11.21 8.28 12.99
C VAL A 130 -10.09 8.74 12.06
N ALA A 131 -9.76 10.03 12.13
CA ALA A 131 -8.59 10.57 11.48
C ALA A 131 -7.32 10.01 12.13
N ILE A 132 -6.39 9.53 11.31
CA ILE A 132 -5.07 9.12 11.77
C ILE A 132 -4.31 10.37 12.19
N ASN A 133 -3.84 10.42 13.44
CA ASN A 133 -2.99 11.50 13.94
C ASN A 133 -1.52 11.21 13.56
N PRO A 134 -0.91 11.96 12.63
CA PRO A 134 0.48 11.76 12.25
C PRO A 134 1.48 12.31 13.28
N GLY A 135 1.03 13.01 14.33
CA GLY A 135 1.91 13.66 15.29
C GLY A 135 2.80 14.71 14.63
N PHE A 136 4.08 14.77 15.01
CA PHE A 136 5.02 15.79 14.55
C PHE A 136 5.28 15.77 13.04
N ILE A 137 5.07 14.65 12.34
CA ILE A 137 5.32 14.54 10.89
C ILE A 137 4.19 15.13 10.03
N GLY A 138 3.08 15.58 10.65
CA GLY A 138 1.87 15.97 9.93
C GLY A 138 2.08 17.02 8.83
N THR A 139 2.88 18.05 9.09
CA THR A 139 3.20 19.09 8.10
C THR A 139 3.96 18.53 6.90
N ILE A 140 4.92 17.62 7.14
CA ILE A 140 5.68 16.95 6.09
C ILE A 140 4.77 16.07 5.24
N LEU A 141 3.89 15.27 5.85
CA LEU A 141 2.94 14.44 5.10
C LEU A 141 1.93 15.28 4.29
N ASN A 142 1.53 16.45 4.80
CA ASN A 142 0.67 17.38 4.07
C ASN A 142 1.36 17.92 2.81
N ARG A 143 2.65 18.29 2.92
CA ARG A 143 3.46 18.70 1.77
C ARG A 143 3.63 17.57 0.75
N LEU A 144 3.96 16.36 1.20
CA LEU A 144 4.16 15.21 0.31
C LEU A 144 2.88 14.88 -0.48
N VAL A 145 1.72 14.83 0.17
CA VAL A 145 0.44 14.59 -0.53
C VAL A 145 0.06 15.70 -1.51
N GLY A 146 0.55 16.92 -1.28
CA GLY A 146 0.34 18.06 -2.18
C GLY A 146 1.29 18.05 -3.39
N ALA A 147 2.44 17.38 -3.29
CA ALA A 147 3.46 17.40 -4.32
C ALA A 147 3.00 16.71 -5.61
N HIS A 148 3.34 17.29 -6.76
CA HIS A 148 2.94 16.79 -8.09
C HIS A 148 3.28 15.32 -8.28
N ALA A 149 4.56 14.97 -8.08
CA ALA A 149 5.09 13.62 -8.25
C ALA A 149 4.32 12.57 -7.43
N VAL A 150 4.03 12.87 -6.16
CA VAL A 150 3.31 11.97 -5.25
C VAL A 150 1.83 11.85 -5.64
N ARG A 151 1.20 12.96 -6.04
CA ARG A 151 -0.17 12.94 -6.58
C ARG A 151 -0.25 12.13 -7.87
N ARG A 152 0.77 12.19 -8.73
CA ARG A 152 0.88 11.38 -9.95
C ARG A 152 0.96 9.90 -9.62
N MET A 153 1.76 9.52 -8.63
CA MET A 153 1.82 8.14 -8.12
C MET A 153 0.45 7.65 -7.62
N ALA A 154 -0.21 8.46 -6.78
CA ALA A 154 -1.53 8.10 -6.24
C ALA A 154 -2.60 7.98 -7.33
N ALA A 155 -2.58 8.88 -8.33
CA ALA A 155 -3.49 8.83 -9.46
C ALA A 155 -3.27 7.58 -10.31
N TYR A 156 -2.01 7.25 -10.60
CA TYR A 156 -1.69 6.06 -11.38
C TYR A 156 -2.04 4.76 -10.63
N GLN A 157 -1.72 4.69 -9.34
CA GLN A 157 -2.09 3.59 -8.46
C GLN A 157 -3.62 3.38 -8.45
N ASN A 158 -4.39 4.47 -8.38
CA ASN A 158 -5.85 4.42 -8.44
C ASN A 158 -6.37 3.94 -9.81
N ALA A 159 -5.77 4.41 -10.91
CA ALA A 159 -6.13 3.99 -12.26
C ALA A 159 -5.82 2.50 -12.50
N ALA A 160 -4.63 2.04 -12.11
CA ALA A 160 -4.26 0.64 -12.16
C ALA A 160 -5.22 -0.22 -11.34
N PHE A 161 -5.60 0.22 -10.14
CA PHE A 161 -6.58 -0.50 -9.32
C PHE A 161 -7.95 -0.62 -10.00
N SER A 162 -8.45 0.47 -10.60
CA SER A 162 -9.73 0.43 -11.35
C SER A 162 -9.70 -0.50 -12.56
N LEU A 163 -8.55 -0.57 -13.25
CA LEU A 163 -8.39 -1.40 -14.44
C LEU A 163 -8.30 -2.89 -14.08
N TRP A 164 -7.47 -3.23 -13.09
CA TRP A 164 -7.11 -4.61 -12.79
C TRP A 164 -8.03 -5.30 -11.78
N ALA A 165 -8.75 -4.53 -10.95
CA ALA A 165 -9.70 -5.06 -9.98
C ALA A 165 -10.98 -4.21 -9.88
N PRO A 166 -11.74 -4.03 -10.99
CA PRO A 166 -12.86 -3.08 -11.06
C PRO A 166 -13.95 -3.31 -10.01
N ARG A 167 -14.27 -4.58 -9.68
CA ARG A 167 -15.27 -4.88 -8.66
C ARG A 167 -14.84 -4.45 -7.26
N VAL A 168 -13.58 -4.71 -6.91
CA VAL A 168 -13.02 -4.28 -5.61
C VAL A 168 -12.88 -2.76 -5.58
N TYR A 169 -12.51 -2.15 -6.70
CA TYR A 169 -12.46 -0.70 -6.84
C TYR A 169 -13.81 -0.04 -6.57
N GLU A 170 -14.90 -0.58 -7.13
CA GLU A 170 -16.25 -0.05 -6.89
C GLU A 170 -16.67 -0.19 -5.42
N GLU A 171 -16.35 -1.31 -4.75
CA GLU A 171 -16.60 -1.42 -3.30
C GLU A 171 -15.83 -0.37 -2.51
N TYR A 172 -14.55 -0.14 -2.84
CA TYR A 172 -13.75 0.90 -2.18
C TYR A 172 -14.35 2.28 -2.40
N LYS A 173 -14.78 2.57 -3.63
CA LYS A 173 -15.43 3.85 -3.97
C LYS A 173 -16.74 4.02 -3.20
N ASN A 174 -17.62 3.02 -3.20
CA ASN A 174 -18.92 3.07 -2.53
C ASN A 174 -18.78 3.21 -1.02
N ALA A 175 -17.91 2.40 -0.39
CA ALA A 175 -17.64 2.48 1.04
C ALA A 175 -17.07 3.85 1.43
N ARG A 176 -16.15 4.38 0.63
CA ARG A 176 -15.56 5.71 0.83
C ARG A 176 -16.59 6.83 0.66
N ASP A 177 -17.45 6.76 -0.34
CA ASP A 177 -18.48 7.78 -0.61
C ASP A 177 -19.49 7.80 0.55
N ALA A 178 -20.02 6.64 0.93
CA ALA A 178 -20.92 6.50 2.08
C ALA A 178 -20.29 6.99 3.40
N LEU A 179 -18.99 6.72 3.60
CA LEU A 179 -18.25 7.22 4.75
C LEU A 179 -18.15 8.75 4.76
N ARG A 180 -17.86 9.36 3.61
CA ARG A 180 -17.72 10.82 3.46
C ARG A 180 -19.05 11.54 3.63
N ASP A 181 -20.13 10.97 3.14
CA ASP A 181 -21.47 11.53 3.28
C ASP A 181 -21.89 11.56 4.76
N LYS A 182 -21.58 10.49 5.51
CA LYS A 182 -21.90 10.40 6.94
C LYS A 182 -20.94 11.19 7.84
N LEU A 183 -19.64 11.24 7.49
CA LEU A 183 -18.59 11.84 8.30
C LEU A 183 -17.75 12.84 7.48
N PRO A 184 -18.35 13.98 7.05
CA PRO A 184 -17.70 14.94 6.16
C PRO A 184 -16.51 15.67 6.78
N HIS A 185 -16.38 15.62 8.11
CA HIS A 185 -15.26 16.22 8.86
C HIS A 185 -13.97 15.39 8.76
N LEU A 186 -14.04 14.12 8.33
CA LEU A 186 -12.85 13.28 8.20
C LEU A 186 -11.95 13.73 7.04
N PRO A 187 -10.62 13.64 7.20
CA PRO A 187 -9.69 14.09 6.17
C PRO A 187 -9.77 13.23 4.92
N LYS A 188 -9.66 13.89 3.77
CA LYS A 188 -9.47 13.23 2.47
C LYS A 188 -7.98 13.02 2.25
N ASN A 189 -7.57 11.77 2.00
CA ASN A 189 -6.15 11.43 1.78
C ASN A 189 -5.60 12.10 0.50
N PHE A 190 -6.04 11.66 -0.69
CA PHE A 190 -5.78 12.35 -1.96
C PHE A 190 -7.12 12.80 -2.59
N PRO A 191 -7.59 14.03 -2.29
CA PRO A 191 -8.88 14.53 -2.76
C PRO A 191 -8.99 14.47 -4.29
N GLY A 192 -10.07 13.87 -4.78
CA GLY A 192 -10.36 13.74 -6.22
C GLY A 192 -9.49 12.75 -7.00
N LEU A 193 -8.52 12.08 -6.36
CA LEU A 193 -7.56 11.23 -7.05
C LEU A 193 -7.57 9.76 -6.62
N SER A 194 -7.78 9.48 -5.33
CA SER A 194 -7.67 8.11 -4.79
C SER A 194 -8.93 7.65 -4.08
N GLN A 195 -9.25 6.36 -4.23
CA GLN A 195 -10.30 5.68 -3.46
C GLN A 195 -9.83 5.24 -2.07
N PHE A 196 -8.52 5.20 -1.82
CA PHE A 196 -7.98 4.70 -0.55
C PHE A 196 -8.22 5.66 0.61
N GLY A 197 -8.71 5.11 1.73
CA GLY A 197 -8.98 5.85 2.96
C GLY A 197 -7.73 6.36 3.67
N ALA A 198 -6.60 5.67 3.50
CA ALA A 198 -5.31 6.03 4.09
C ALA A 198 -4.14 5.70 3.17
N ALA A 199 -2.98 6.30 3.44
CA ALA A 199 -1.70 5.98 2.82
C ALA A 199 -0.61 5.88 3.88
N ALA A 200 0.34 4.98 3.62
CA ALA A 200 1.58 4.84 4.39
C ALA A 200 2.73 5.51 3.64
N PHE A 201 3.54 6.28 4.36
CA PHE A 201 4.70 7.00 3.86
C PHE A 201 5.95 6.41 4.50
N ASN A 202 6.76 5.73 3.70
CA ASN A 202 8.02 5.14 4.11
C ASN A 202 9.13 6.17 3.86
N LEU A 203 9.68 6.78 4.92
CA LEU A 203 10.64 7.89 4.80
C LEU A 203 12.09 7.43 4.98
N GLY A 204 12.47 6.37 4.27
CA GLY A 204 13.79 5.72 4.31
C GLY A 204 14.71 6.03 3.16
#